data_AF-X1STR3-F1
#
_entry.id   AF-X1STR3-F1
#
_cell.length_a   1.000
_cell.length_b   1.000
_cell.length_c   1.000
_cell.angle_alpha   90.00
_cell.angle_beta   90.00
_cell.angle_gamma   90.00
#
_symmetry.space_group_name_H-M   'P 1'
#
loop_
_entity.id
_entity.type
_entity.pdbx_description
1 polymer ?
#
loop_
_entity_poly.entity_id
_entity_poly.type
_entity_poly.pdbx_seq_one_letter_code
_entity_poly.pdbx_strand_id
1 'polypeptide(L)'
;GAMGAFLASRFFDADSFSTEMIARGRYNDRLRSRGLVVNGKQYSMPVVHPDEATVPADLIVVALKHHHLKDAVHDLKKLVGSATIIISVMNGLDSEDYIGSIYGMDKVLYTISVGIDAVREGNQITYTKPGVLYFGELRNTRPSQRVLRVQEAFDRAEIPYETPEDMNRMLLGRC
;
A
#
# COMPACT_ATOMS: atom_id res chain seq x y z
N GLY A 1 -4.20 -2.97 7.16
CA GLY A 1 -3.41 -3.73 8.16
C GLY A 1 -2.61 -2.76 9.01
N ALA A 2 -1.68 -3.24 9.85
CA ALA A 2 -0.77 -2.35 10.58
C ALA A 2 0.14 -1.57 9.61
N MET A 3 0.76 -2.26 8.64
CA MET A 3 1.53 -1.65 7.55
C MET A 3 0.73 -0.58 6.77
N GLY A 4 -0.49 -0.91 6.36
CA GLY A 4 -1.33 0.04 5.63
C GLY A 4 -1.64 1.31 6.42
N ALA A 5 -1.85 1.20 7.73
CA ALA A 5 -2.09 2.37 8.58
C ALA A 5 -0.81 3.21 8.74
N PHE A 6 0.35 2.56 8.88
CA PHE A 6 1.64 3.25 8.88
C PHE A 6 1.84 4.03 7.57
N LEU A 7 1.70 3.39 6.42
CA LEU A 7 1.90 4.05 5.12
C LEU A 7 0.89 5.17 4.89
N ALA A 8 -0.39 4.93 5.19
CA ALA A 8 -1.41 5.96 5.09
C ALA A 8 -1.05 7.16 5.97
N SER A 9 -0.58 6.94 7.21
CA SER A 9 -0.18 8.05 8.09
C SER A 9 0.98 8.87 7.54
N ARG A 10 1.98 8.22 6.93
CA ARG A 10 3.13 8.89 6.32
C ARG A 10 2.74 9.70 5.08
N PHE A 11 1.92 9.13 4.19
CA PHE A 11 1.41 9.87 3.03
C PHE A 11 0.49 11.03 3.43
N PHE A 12 -0.32 10.87 4.47
CA PHE A 12 -1.21 11.94 4.94
C PHE A 12 -0.46 13.08 5.64
N ASP A 13 0.63 12.79 6.32
CA ASP A 13 1.47 13.81 6.98
C ASP A 13 2.35 14.60 6.00
N ALA A 14 2.56 14.07 4.79
CA ALA A 14 3.23 14.80 3.74
C ALA A 14 2.25 15.71 3.00
N ASP A 15 2.46 17.02 3.04
CA ASP A 15 1.63 18.08 2.41
C ASP A 15 1.43 17.91 0.88
N SER A 16 2.12 16.94 0.31
CA SER A 16 2.35 16.79 -1.11
C SER A 16 1.45 15.70 -1.73
N PHE A 17 0.58 15.07 -0.94
CA PHE A 17 -0.33 14.01 -1.36
C PHE A 17 -1.76 14.23 -0.87
N SER A 18 -2.74 13.85 -1.69
CA SER A 18 -4.12 13.64 -1.26
C SER A 18 -4.30 12.17 -0.89
N THR A 19 -4.39 11.88 0.41
CA THR A 19 -4.46 10.50 0.91
C THR A 19 -5.89 10.13 1.30
N GLU A 20 -6.41 9.07 0.70
CA GLU A 20 -7.77 8.54 0.96
C GLU A 20 -7.72 7.06 1.34
N MET A 21 -8.67 6.64 2.18
CA MET A 21 -8.87 5.23 2.53
C MET A 21 -10.06 4.65 1.78
N ILE A 22 -9.85 3.50 1.15
CA ILE A 22 -10.91 2.77 0.45
C ILE A 22 -11.41 1.63 1.33
N ALA A 23 -12.71 1.64 1.65
CA ALA A 23 -13.32 0.62 2.50
C ALA A 23 -14.81 0.45 2.21
N ARG A 24 -15.35 -0.75 2.46
CA ARG A 24 -16.77 -1.07 2.34
C ARG A 24 -17.37 -1.54 3.67
N GLY A 25 -18.69 -1.38 3.83
CA GLY A 25 -19.48 -1.91 4.93
C GLY A 25 -19.01 -1.45 6.31
N ARG A 26 -19.11 -2.33 7.31
CA ARG A 26 -18.77 -2.01 8.72
C ARG A 26 -17.35 -1.47 8.92
N TYR A 27 -16.42 -1.79 8.02
CA TYR A 27 -15.07 -1.24 8.11
C TYR A 27 -15.02 0.23 7.69
N ASN A 28 -15.78 0.63 6.66
CA ASN A 28 -15.93 2.02 6.25
C ASN A 28 -16.52 2.86 7.40
N ASP A 29 -17.63 2.42 7.99
CA ASP A 29 -18.30 3.13 9.09
C ASP A 29 -17.36 3.34 10.28
N ARG A 30 -16.55 2.33 10.59
CA ARG A 30 -15.56 2.41 11.68
C ARG A 30 -14.46 3.40 11.37
N LEU A 31 -13.92 3.41 10.16
CA LEU A 31 -12.88 4.36 9.77
C LEU A 31 -13.42 5.79 9.74
N ARG A 32 -14.64 6.01 9.23
CA ARG A 32 -15.28 7.34 9.23
C ARG A 32 -15.55 7.86 10.65
N SER A 33 -16.03 6.99 11.55
CA SER A 33 -16.42 7.39 12.90
C SER A 33 -15.24 7.52 13.88
N ARG A 34 -14.21 6.66 13.75
CA ARG A 34 -13.13 6.55 14.73
C ARG A 34 -11.74 6.86 14.18
N GLY A 35 -11.61 7.08 12.87
CA GLY A 35 -10.33 7.28 12.21
C GLY A 35 -9.34 6.14 12.46
N LEU A 36 -8.06 6.47 12.39
CA LEU A 36 -6.94 5.63 12.80
C LEU A 36 -6.13 6.34 13.88
N VAL A 37 -5.57 5.59 14.82
CA VAL A 37 -4.54 6.11 15.72
C VAL A 37 -3.23 5.42 15.35
N VAL A 38 -2.19 6.19 15.03
CA VAL A 38 -0.86 5.66 14.73
C VAL A 38 0.16 6.34 15.65
N ASN A 39 0.86 5.55 16.46
CA ASN A 39 1.82 6.05 17.47
C ASN A 39 1.27 7.20 18.32
N GLY A 40 0.02 7.05 18.78
CA GLY A 40 -0.67 8.03 19.65
C GLY A 40 -1.30 9.22 18.92
N LYS A 41 -1.00 9.44 17.63
CA LYS A 41 -1.61 10.50 16.83
C LYS A 41 -2.88 10.01 16.14
N GLN A 42 -3.96 10.78 16.26
CA GLN A 42 -5.24 10.52 15.59
C GLN A 42 -5.22 11.03 14.15
N TYR A 43 -5.66 10.20 13.21
CA TYR A 43 -5.76 10.50 11.79
C TYR A 43 -7.21 10.36 11.33
N SER A 44 -7.70 11.42 10.67
CA SER A 44 -9.04 11.51 10.10
C SER A 44 -8.94 11.68 8.58
N MET A 45 -8.43 10.65 7.90
CA MET A 45 -8.34 10.64 6.44
C MET A 45 -9.75 10.50 5.83
N PRO A 46 -10.01 11.11 4.66
CA PRO A 46 -11.18 10.81 3.87
C PRO A 46 -11.31 9.31 3.64
N VAL A 47 -12.51 8.79 3.84
CA VAL A 47 -12.84 7.39 3.54
C VAL A 47 -13.81 7.40 2.38
N VAL A 48 -13.48 6.70 1.31
CA VAL A 48 -14.30 6.63 0.10
C VAL A 48 -14.85 5.21 -0.04
N HIS A 49 -16.14 5.11 -0.31
CA HIS A 49 -16.73 3.84 -0.67
C HIS A 49 -16.29 3.48 -2.10
N PRO A 50 -15.90 2.23 -2.39
CA PRO A 50 -15.41 1.85 -3.73
C PRO A 50 -16.34 2.25 -4.88
N ASP A 51 -17.67 2.17 -4.67
CA ASP A 51 -18.65 2.51 -5.69
C ASP A 51 -18.79 4.03 -5.90
N GLU A 52 -18.31 4.85 -4.98
CA GLU A 52 -18.32 6.31 -5.02
C GLU A 52 -17.01 6.90 -5.57
N ALA A 53 -15.98 6.07 -5.78
CA ALA A 53 -14.73 6.52 -6.37
C ALA A 53 -14.98 7.06 -7.79
N THR A 54 -14.55 8.30 -8.03
CA THR A 54 -14.74 9.02 -9.30
C THR A 54 -13.44 9.31 -10.04
N VAL A 55 -12.31 9.28 -9.35
CA VAL A 55 -11.00 9.64 -9.90
C VAL A 55 -10.02 8.48 -9.68
N PRO A 56 -9.27 8.06 -10.71
CA PRO A 56 -8.18 7.11 -10.54
C PRO A 56 -7.08 7.63 -9.61
N ALA A 57 -6.46 6.74 -8.85
CA ALA A 57 -5.32 7.09 -8.00
C ALA A 57 -4.00 6.91 -8.77
N ASP A 58 -3.01 7.75 -8.47
CA ASP A 58 -1.64 7.57 -8.99
C ASP A 58 -0.95 6.35 -8.38
N LEU A 59 -1.17 6.13 -7.09
CA LEU A 59 -0.61 5.01 -6.32
C LEU A 59 -1.71 4.37 -5.46
N ILE A 60 -1.85 3.05 -5.56
CA ILE A 60 -2.73 2.24 -4.71
C ILE A 60 -1.86 1.34 -3.84
N VAL A 61 -2.07 1.41 -2.52
CA VAL A 61 -1.42 0.53 -1.55
C VAL A 61 -2.42 -0.50 -1.04
N VAL A 62 -2.25 -1.76 -1.46
CA VAL A 62 -3.07 -2.87 -0.99
C VAL A 62 -2.51 -3.41 0.33
N ALA A 63 -3.24 -3.20 1.42
CA ALA A 63 -2.80 -3.55 2.77
C ALA A 63 -3.84 -4.40 3.53
N LEU A 64 -4.38 -5.41 2.86
CA LEU A 64 -5.44 -6.28 3.37
C LEU A 64 -4.87 -7.59 3.93
N LYS A 65 -5.72 -8.40 4.58
CA LYS A 65 -5.35 -9.78 4.92
C LYS A 65 -5.68 -10.69 3.72
N HIS A 66 -4.92 -11.76 3.52
CA HIS A 66 -5.03 -12.67 2.36
C HIS A 66 -6.47 -13.09 2.02
N HIS A 67 -7.28 -13.43 3.02
CA HIS A 67 -8.66 -13.87 2.83
C HIS A 67 -9.62 -12.80 2.25
N HIS A 68 -9.27 -11.51 2.32
CA HIS A 68 -10.09 -10.44 1.75
C HIS A 68 -9.61 -9.96 0.37
N LEU A 69 -8.46 -10.44 -0.11
CA LEU A 69 -7.86 -9.91 -1.35
C LEU A 69 -8.76 -10.15 -2.56
N LYS A 70 -9.35 -11.34 -2.69
CA LYS A 70 -10.20 -11.71 -3.84
C LYS A 70 -11.40 -10.79 -4.01
N ASP A 71 -12.07 -10.45 -2.92
CA ASP A 71 -13.24 -9.56 -2.99
C ASP A 71 -12.81 -8.10 -3.15
N ALA A 72 -11.78 -7.67 -2.40
CA ALA A 72 -11.38 -6.27 -2.35
C ALA A 72 -10.57 -5.82 -3.57
N VAL A 73 -9.96 -6.72 -4.34
CA VAL A 73 -9.27 -6.32 -5.57
C VAL A 73 -10.27 -5.74 -6.57
N HIS A 74 -11.51 -6.26 -6.61
CA HIS A 74 -12.56 -5.77 -7.50
C HIS A 74 -13.07 -4.37 -7.11
N ASP A 75 -12.96 -4.02 -5.83
CA ASP A 75 -13.27 -2.67 -5.33
C ASP A 75 -12.30 -1.60 -5.89
N LEU A 76 -11.13 -2.00 -6.39
CA LEU A 76 -10.16 -1.07 -6.99
C LEU A 76 -10.55 -0.61 -8.41
N LYS A 77 -11.56 -1.23 -9.03
CA LYS A 77 -11.84 -1.07 -10.46
C LYS A 77 -12.00 0.38 -10.92
N LYS A 78 -12.64 1.23 -10.11
CA LYS A 78 -12.85 2.66 -10.42
C LYS A 78 -11.63 3.55 -10.10
N LEU A 79 -10.68 3.01 -9.34
CA LEU A 79 -9.47 3.71 -8.89
C LEU A 79 -8.26 3.41 -9.77
N VAL A 80 -8.33 2.36 -10.59
CA VAL A 80 -7.23 1.97 -11.50
C VAL A 80 -7.40 2.65 -12.86
N GLY A 81 -6.50 3.58 -13.14
CA GLY A 81 -6.32 4.25 -14.42
C GLY A 81 -5.08 3.75 -15.18
N SER A 82 -4.79 4.40 -16.31
CA SER A 82 -3.65 4.04 -17.17
C SER A 82 -2.29 4.26 -16.49
N ALA A 83 -2.19 5.30 -15.66
CA ALA A 83 -0.95 5.71 -14.98
C ALA A 83 -0.85 5.21 -13.53
N THR A 84 -1.85 4.46 -13.06
CA THR A 84 -1.91 3.94 -11.69
C THR A 84 -0.84 2.87 -11.47
N ILE A 85 -0.14 3.01 -10.35
CA ILE A 85 0.79 2.00 -9.83
C ILE A 85 0.16 1.35 -8.61
N ILE A 86 0.31 0.04 -8.47
CA ILE A 86 -0.24 -0.75 -7.38
C ILE A 86 0.91 -1.46 -6.68
N ILE A 87 0.97 -1.32 -5.37
CA ILE A 87 1.87 -2.09 -4.50
C ILE A 87 1.05 -2.86 -3.47
N SER A 88 1.51 -4.05 -3.11
CA SER A 88 0.91 -4.86 -2.05
C SER A 88 1.88 -4.97 -0.88
N VAL A 89 1.45 -4.59 0.31
CA VAL A 89 2.25 -4.73 1.54
C VAL A 89 1.75 -5.90 2.38
N MET A 90 1.22 -6.91 1.70
CA MET A 90 0.74 -8.15 2.28
C MET A 90 1.90 -9.13 2.45
N ASN A 91 1.87 -9.95 3.49
CA ASN A 91 2.88 -10.98 3.68
C ASN A 91 2.61 -12.16 2.73
N GLY A 92 3.22 -12.17 1.54
CA GLY A 92 3.10 -13.25 0.56
C GLY A 92 3.11 -12.73 -0.87
N LEU A 93 3.59 -13.55 -1.82
CA LEU A 93 3.79 -13.18 -3.24
C LEU A 93 2.54 -13.36 -4.10
N ASP A 94 1.58 -14.15 -3.63
CA ASP A 94 0.37 -14.47 -4.39
C ASP A 94 -0.49 -13.23 -4.67
N SER A 95 -0.25 -12.14 -3.93
CA SER A 95 -1.07 -10.93 -4.05
C SER A 95 -0.78 -10.15 -5.33
N GLU A 96 0.48 -10.00 -5.70
CA GLU A 96 0.93 -9.24 -6.86
C GLU A 96 0.51 -9.92 -8.15
N ASP A 97 0.75 -11.22 -8.26
CA ASP A 97 0.34 -12.01 -9.44
C ASP A 97 -1.17 -12.00 -9.60
N TYR A 98 -1.92 -12.11 -8.49
CA TYR A 98 -3.38 -12.04 -8.54
C TYR A 98 -3.91 -10.66 -8.95
N ILE A 99 -3.39 -9.58 -8.34
CA ILE A 99 -3.75 -8.20 -8.73
C ILE A 99 -3.40 -7.95 -10.20
N GLY A 100 -2.21 -8.36 -10.62
CA GLY A 100 -1.73 -8.18 -11.98
C GLY A 100 -2.49 -9.01 -13.02
N SER A 101 -3.05 -10.16 -12.64
CA SER A 101 -3.95 -10.93 -13.52
C SER A 101 -5.26 -10.18 -13.85
N ILE A 102 -5.65 -9.20 -13.04
CA ILE A 102 -6.88 -8.42 -13.21
C ILE A 102 -6.59 -7.05 -13.83
N TYR A 103 -5.56 -6.36 -13.36
CA TYR A 103 -5.24 -4.98 -13.75
C TYR A 103 -4.05 -4.82 -14.69
N GLY A 104 -3.37 -5.93 -14.98
CA GLY A 104 -2.13 -5.97 -15.74
C GLY A 104 -0.91 -5.91 -14.84
N MET A 105 0.06 -6.81 -15.08
CA MET A 105 1.37 -6.78 -14.42
C MET A 105 2.14 -5.48 -14.71
N ASP A 106 1.77 -4.75 -15.77
CA ASP A 106 2.27 -3.42 -16.05
C ASP A 106 1.81 -2.36 -15.04
N LYS A 107 0.97 -2.69 -14.06
CA LYS A 107 0.57 -1.74 -13.01
C LYS A 107 1.08 -2.13 -11.63
N VAL A 108 1.65 -3.34 -11.50
CA VAL A 108 2.03 -3.89 -10.20
C VAL A 108 3.55 -3.84 -10.05
N LEU A 109 4.02 -3.38 -8.88
CA LEU A 109 5.40 -3.57 -8.47
C LEU A 109 5.45 -4.63 -7.36
N TYR A 110 6.40 -5.55 -7.49
CA TYR A 110 6.69 -6.51 -6.42
C TYR A 110 7.10 -5.76 -5.18
N THR A 111 6.51 -6.10 -4.04
CA THR A 111 6.73 -5.35 -2.81
C THR A 111 6.87 -6.29 -1.63
N ILE A 112 7.80 -5.97 -0.74
CA ILE A 112 8.16 -6.78 0.39
C ILE A 112 8.37 -5.86 1.60
N SER A 113 7.67 -6.15 2.70
CA SER A 113 7.92 -5.50 3.99
C SER A 113 8.89 -6.33 4.85
N VAL A 114 9.92 -5.69 5.42
CA VAL A 114 10.89 -6.32 6.34
C VAL A 114 11.04 -5.49 7.60
N GLY A 115 11.09 -6.15 8.77
CA GLY A 115 11.59 -5.53 10.00
C GLY A 115 10.65 -4.54 10.70
N ILE A 116 9.40 -4.42 10.27
CA ILE A 116 8.38 -3.67 11.02
C ILE A 116 7.95 -4.45 12.27
N ASP A 117 7.75 -3.77 13.39
CA ASP A 117 7.25 -4.34 14.65
C ASP A 117 5.82 -3.86 14.99
N ALA A 118 5.06 -3.46 13.98
CA ALA A 118 3.78 -2.80 14.18
C ALA A 118 2.70 -3.75 14.72
N VAL A 119 2.12 -3.38 15.84
CA VAL A 119 1.00 -4.06 16.49
C VAL A 119 -0.28 -3.26 16.26
N ARG A 120 -1.40 -3.96 16.10
CA ARG A 120 -2.72 -3.35 15.95
C ARG A 120 -3.65 -3.81 17.07
N GLU A 121 -4.21 -2.84 17.79
CA GLU A 121 -5.24 -3.03 18.81
C GLU A 121 -6.46 -2.16 18.46
N GLY A 122 -7.51 -2.79 17.91
CA GLY A 122 -8.69 -2.05 17.43
C GLY A 122 -8.37 -1.07 16.29
N ASN A 123 -8.52 0.23 16.53
CA ASN A 123 -8.15 1.32 15.60
C ASN A 123 -6.77 1.93 15.89
N GLN A 124 -6.06 1.43 16.91
CA GLN A 124 -4.72 1.89 17.25
C GLN A 124 -3.66 0.98 16.64
N ILE A 125 -2.61 1.62 16.12
CA ILE A 125 -1.41 1.00 15.58
C ILE A 125 -0.22 1.62 16.32
N THR A 126 0.63 0.77 16.85
CA THR A 126 1.85 1.18 17.56
C THR A 126 3.04 0.43 16.98
N TYR A 127 4.13 1.12 16.71
CA TYR A 127 5.39 0.56 16.24
C TYR A 127 6.58 1.37 16.75
N THR A 128 7.72 0.71 16.95
CA THR A 128 8.99 1.38 17.28
C THR A 128 9.96 1.36 16.11
N LYS A 129 9.82 0.38 15.20
CA LYS A 129 10.61 0.24 13.98
C LYS A 129 9.65 0.22 12.80
N PRO A 130 9.71 1.21 11.88
CA PRO A 130 8.85 1.24 10.69
C PRO A 130 9.17 0.11 9.70
N GLY A 131 10.34 -0.54 9.83
CA GLY A 131 10.84 -1.49 8.85
C GLY A 131 11.33 -0.81 7.57
N VAL A 132 11.59 -1.62 6.55
CA VAL A 132 11.97 -1.18 5.20
C VAL A 132 11.07 -1.88 4.19
N LEU A 133 10.55 -1.10 3.24
CA LEU A 133 9.83 -1.62 2.08
C LEU A 133 10.80 -1.84 0.93
N TYR A 134 10.97 -3.07 0.52
CA TYR A 134 11.66 -3.39 -0.73
C TYR A 134 10.64 -3.43 -1.83
N PHE A 135 10.83 -2.67 -2.90
CA PHE A 135 9.93 -2.74 -4.05
C PHE A 135 10.66 -2.56 -5.38
N GLY A 136 10.05 -3.07 -6.44
CA GLY A 136 10.50 -2.86 -7.81
C GLY A 136 9.90 -3.85 -8.79
N GLU A 137 10.44 -3.84 -10.01
CA GLU A 137 10.23 -4.92 -10.98
C GLU A 137 11.14 -6.11 -10.63
N LEU A 138 10.99 -7.25 -11.29
CA LEU A 138 11.87 -8.42 -11.06
C LEU A 138 13.36 -8.08 -11.20
N ARG A 139 13.67 -7.12 -12.08
CA ARG A 139 15.01 -6.61 -12.36
C ARG A 139 14.99 -5.09 -12.39
N ASN A 140 15.83 -4.46 -11.57
CA ASN A 140 15.93 -3.00 -11.47
C ASN A 140 17.36 -2.50 -11.72
N THR A 141 18.14 -3.20 -12.56
CA THR A 141 19.49 -2.75 -12.97
C THR A 141 19.49 -1.33 -13.52
N ARG A 142 18.38 -0.94 -14.15
CA ARG A 142 17.99 0.45 -14.37
C ARG A 142 16.53 0.61 -13.93
N PRO A 143 16.24 1.36 -12.86
CA PRO A 143 14.87 1.58 -12.42
C PRO A 143 14.02 2.20 -13.53
N SER A 144 12.86 1.60 -13.78
CA SER A 144 11.89 2.13 -14.73
C SER A 144 11.22 3.39 -14.17
N GLN A 145 10.54 4.16 -15.03
CA GLN A 145 9.87 5.40 -14.60
C GLN A 145 8.83 5.17 -13.50
N ARG A 146 8.14 4.02 -13.48
CA ARG A 146 7.21 3.67 -12.39
C ARG A 146 7.93 3.46 -11.07
N VAL A 147 9.09 2.80 -11.08
CA VAL A 147 9.88 2.56 -9.88
C VAL A 147 10.36 3.91 -9.34
N LEU A 148 10.93 4.75 -10.20
CA LEU A 148 11.37 6.11 -9.84
C LEU A 148 10.23 6.96 -9.26
N ARG A 149 9.01 6.91 -9.84
CA ARG A 149 7.85 7.64 -9.30
C ARG A 149 7.47 7.18 -7.89
N VAL A 150 7.55 5.88 -7.60
CA VAL A 150 7.26 5.36 -6.25
C VAL A 150 8.39 5.70 -5.27
N GLN A 151 9.65 5.65 -5.72
CA GLN A 151 10.80 6.11 -4.94
C GLN A 151 10.63 7.57 -4.50
N GLU A 152 10.35 8.46 -5.46
CA GLU A 152 10.10 9.88 -5.17
C GLU A 152 8.91 10.07 -4.22
N ALA A 153 7.83 9.31 -4.42
CA ALA A 153 6.67 9.38 -3.54
C ALA A 153 7.02 8.98 -2.10
N PHE A 154 7.82 7.94 -1.94
CA PHE A 154 8.27 7.45 -0.64
C PHE A 154 9.29 8.37 0.00
N ASP A 155 10.19 8.99 -0.77
CA ASP A 155 11.12 10.01 -0.28
C ASP A 155 10.36 11.19 0.32
N ARG A 156 9.35 11.71 -0.41
CA ARG A 156 8.51 12.84 0.04
C ARG A 156 7.64 12.50 1.25
N ALA A 157 7.23 11.25 1.38
CA ALA A 157 6.50 10.74 2.55
C ALA A 157 7.43 10.23 3.65
N GLU A 158 8.75 10.33 3.46
CA GLU A 158 9.78 9.83 4.37
C GLU A 158 9.51 8.37 4.81
N ILE A 159 9.17 7.51 3.86
CA ILE A 159 8.96 6.08 4.07
C ILE A 159 10.26 5.36 3.73
N PRO A 160 10.85 4.57 4.66
CA PRO A 160 12.06 3.81 4.36
C PRO A 160 11.82 2.75 3.30
N TYR A 161 12.63 2.77 2.23
CA TYR A 161 12.58 1.77 1.18
C TYR A 161 13.97 1.42 0.65
N GLU A 162 13.98 0.31 -0.08
CA GLU A 162 15.09 -0.07 -0.95
C GLU A 162 14.56 -0.60 -2.28
N THR A 163 15.32 -0.43 -3.35
CA THR A 163 15.03 -1.02 -4.66
C THR A 163 16.20 -1.91 -5.08
N PRO A 164 16.14 -3.21 -4.73
CA PRO A 164 17.12 -4.21 -5.15
C PRO A 164 17.23 -4.32 -6.67
N GLU A 165 18.45 -4.48 -7.18
CA GLU A 165 18.67 -4.80 -8.60
C GLU A 165 17.99 -6.12 -9.01
N ASP A 166 17.92 -7.08 -8.09
CA ASP A 166 17.26 -8.38 -8.25
C ASP A 166 16.18 -8.56 -7.18
N MET A 167 14.97 -8.07 -7.47
CA MET A 167 13.83 -8.33 -6.58
C MET A 167 13.50 -9.81 -6.54
N ASN A 168 13.65 -10.55 -7.64
CA ASN A 168 13.34 -11.98 -7.67
C ASN A 168 14.12 -12.77 -6.62
N ARG A 169 15.39 -12.42 -6.39
CA ARG A 169 16.19 -13.02 -5.30
C ARG A 169 15.62 -12.72 -3.91
N MET A 170 15.10 -11.52 -3.70
CA MET A 170 14.45 -11.13 -2.45
C MET A 170 13.13 -11.88 -2.23
N LEU A 171 12.36 -12.11 -3.31
CA LEU A 171 11.12 -12.89 -3.28
C LEU A 171 11.42 -14.37 -2.95
N LEU A 172 12.42 -14.98 -3.60
CA LEU A 172 12.79 -16.39 -3.43
C LEU A 172 13.49 -16.69 -2.09
N GLY A 173 14.24 -15.73 -1.53
CA GLY A 173 14.91 -15.89 -0.23
C GLY A 173 13.97 -15.96 0.98
N ARG A 174 12.65 -15.95 0.75
CA ARG A 174 11.59 -16.08 1.76
C ARG A 174 10.93 -17.47 1.80
N CYS A 175 11.28 -18.36 0.88
CA CYS A 175 10.84 -19.75 0.84
C CYS A 175 11.72 -20.66 1.69
#